data_AF-A0A8T3XFS0-F1
#
_entry.id   AF-A0A8T3XFS0-F1
#
_cell.length_a   1.000
_cell.length_b   1.000
_cell.length_c   1.000
_cell.angle_alpha   90.00
_cell.angle_beta   90.00
_cell.angle_gamma   90.00
#
_symmetry.space_group_name_H-M   'P 1'
#
loop_
_entity.id
_entity.type
_entity.pdbx_description
1 polymer ?
#
loop_
_entity_poly.entity_id
_entity_poly.type
_entity_poly.pdbx_seq_one_letter_code
_entity_poly.pdbx_strand_id
1 'polypeptide(L)'
;MPLLKSKRAEAITIILVTLMIVLFLGWFINFNSKECRSNSQCKKGEYCGSDFSCHSIPIVEKEVKSYNLVLPAFILGIAIVISAWLIKSKNRPFKRDNPKLRYHPEEPQQEQWPLLKAP
;
A
#
# COMPACT_ATOMS: atom_id res chain seq x y z
N MET A 1 -26.75 21.74 49.06
CA MET A 1 -26.09 20.44 48.73
C MET A 1 -25.53 20.57 47.32
N PRO A 2 -24.24 20.26 47.01
CA PRO A 2 -23.56 19.02 47.39
C PRO A 2 -22.06 19.16 47.78
N LEU A 3 -21.68 18.54 48.90
CA LEU A 3 -20.32 18.41 49.46
C LEU A 3 -19.72 17.02 49.19
N LEU A 4 -20.09 16.37 48.08
CA LEU A 4 -19.56 15.06 47.63
C LEU A 4 -18.57 15.19 46.45
N LYS A 5 -18.10 16.42 46.16
CA LYS A 5 -17.36 16.77 44.95
C LYS A 5 -15.83 16.55 45.03
N SER A 6 -15.23 16.42 46.22
CA SER A 6 -13.76 16.42 46.38
C SER A 6 -13.09 15.09 46.04
N LYS A 7 -13.57 13.95 46.59
CA LYS A 7 -12.93 12.64 46.33
C LYS A 7 -13.13 12.11 44.91
N ARG A 8 -14.27 12.45 44.27
CA ARG A 8 -14.52 12.10 42.86
C ARG A 8 -13.67 12.96 41.91
N ALA A 9 -13.43 14.22 42.26
CA ALA A 9 -12.56 15.09 41.46
C ALA A 9 -11.12 14.58 41.43
N GLU A 10 -10.57 14.16 42.57
CA GLU A 10 -9.21 13.59 42.66
C GLU A 10 -9.04 12.31 41.84
N ALA A 11 -10.02 11.40 41.91
CA ALA A 11 -9.98 10.17 41.10
C ALA A 11 -10.04 10.48 39.59
N ILE A 12 -10.86 11.45 39.19
CA ILE A 12 -10.97 11.86 37.77
C ILE A 12 -9.68 12.51 37.28
N THR A 13 -9.04 13.38 38.06
CA THR A 13 -7.75 13.98 37.66
C THR A 13 -6.66 12.92 37.53
N ILE A 14 -6.57 11.95 38.45
CA ILE A 14 -5.59 10.87 38.36
C ILE A 14 -5.79 10.06 37.08
N ILE A 15 -7.04 9.68 36.75
CA ILE A 15 -7.35 8.92 35.54
C ILE A 15 -7.00 9.72 34.28
N LEU A 16 -7.35 11.01 34.24
CA LEU A 16 -7.07 11.90 33.11
C LEU A 16 -5.56 12.07 32.88
N VAL A 17 -4.80 12.33 33.95
CA VAL A 17 -3.34 12.48 33.89
C VAL A 17 -2.68 11.18 33.45
N THR A 18 -3.12 10.04 33.98
CA THR A 18 -2.61 8.73 33.58
C THR A 18 -2.87 8.46 32.11
N LEU A 19 -4.07 8.78 31.60
CA LEU A 19 -4.42 8.62 30.19
C LEU A 19 -3.58 9.52 29.28
N MET A 20 -3.34 10.77 29.67
CA MET A 20 -2.43 11.67 28.96
C MET A 20 -1.01 11.10 28.87
N ILE A 21 -0.48 10.56 29.96
CA ILE A 21 0.86 9.95 29.98
C ILE A 21 0.92 8.73 29.04
N VAL A 22 -0.08 7.85 29.07
CA VAL A 22 -0.11 6.66 28.21
C VAL A 22 -0.17 7.05 26.73
N LEU A 23 -1.02 8.02 26.37
CA LEU A 23 -1.09 8.55 25.01
C LEU A 23 0.23 9.18 24.59
N PHE A 24 0.86 9.95 25.47
CA PHE A 24 2.14 10.60 25.21
C PHE A 24 3.26 9.58 24.99
N LEU A 25 3.36 8.55 25.85
CA LEU A 25 4.35 7.48 25.71
C LEU A 25 4.13 6.64 24.44
N GLY A 26 2.88 6.26 24.15
CA GLY A 26 2.56 5.51 22.94
C GLY A 26 2.89 6.29 21.66
N TRP A 27 2.60 7.60 21.65
CA TRP A 27 2.97 8.48 20.55
C TRP A 27 4.48 8.69 20.44
N PHE A 28 5.17 8.87 21.57
CA PHE A 28 6.62 9.10 21.62
C PHE A 28 7.41 7.90 21.10
N ILE A 29 7.02 6.67 21.46
CA ILE A 29 7.63 5.43 20.95
C ILE A 29 7.47 5.35 19.42
N ASN A 30 6.31 5.73 18.89
CA ASN A 30 6.03 5.68 17.46
C ASN A 30 6.70 6.82 16.67
N PHE A 31 7.08 7.91 17.33
CA PHE A 31 7.83 9.01 16.71
C PHE A 31 9.31 8.64 16.52
N ASN A 32 9.87 7.85 17.44
CA ASN A 32 11.30 7.54 17.48
C ASN A 32 11.68 6.22 16.79
N SER A 33 10.70 5.45 16.31
CA SER A 33 10.94 4.19 15.57
C SER A 33 11.35 4.40 14.12
N LYS A 34 11.42 5.64 13.64
CA LYS A 34 11.82 5.96 12.26
C LYS A 34 13.34 6.13 12.18
N GLU A 35 14.03 5.14 11.60
CA GLU A 35 15.48 5.20 11.37
C GLU A 35 15.83 6.11 10.19
N CYS A 36 14.94 6.20 9.19
CA CYS A 36 15.14 7.03 8.01
C CYS A 36 13.83 7.67 7.49
N ARG A 37 13.98 8.82 6.83
CA ARG A 37 12.93 9.52 6.06
C ARG A 37 13.30 9.66 4.58
N SER A 38 14.59 9.57 4.26
CA SER A 38 15.12 9.69 2.90
C SER A 38 16.33 8.78 2.74
N ASN A 39 16.60 8.36 1.51
CA ASN A 39 17.74 7.49 1.19
C ASN A 39 19.09 8.09 1.62
N SER A 40 19.21 9.42 1.68
CA SER A 40 20.41 10.12 2.12
C SER A 40 20.76 9.93 3.60
N GLN A 41 19.81 9.42 4.41
CA GLN A 41 20.02 9.12 5.82
C GLN A 41 20.57 7.71 6.05
N CYS A 42 20.55 6.85 5.02
CA CYS A 42 21.08 5.49 5.07
C CYS A 42 22.54 5.43 4.59
N LYS A 43 23.24 4.31 4.88
CA LYS A 43 24.63 4.12 4.43
C LYS A 43 24.69 3.94 2.90
N LYS A 44 25.90 4.10 2.34
CA LYS A 44 26.14 3.82 0.91
C LYS A 44 25.77 2.36 0.60
N GLY A 45 24.86 2.16 -0.36
CA GLY A 45 24.37 0.82 -0.72
C GLY A 45 23.06 0.41 -0.02
N GLU A 46 22.47 1.29 0.78
CA GLU A 46 21.17 1.09 1.42
C GLU A 46 20.13 2.11 0.91
N TYR A 47 18.85 1.79 1.03
CA TYR A 47 17.72 2.67 0.72
C TYR A 47 16.74 2.72 1.89
N CYS A 48 15.99 3.81 2.01
CA CYS A 48 14.98 3.96 3.05
C CYS A 48 13.68 3.28 2.61
N GLY A 49 13.25 2.28 3.37
CA GLY A 49 12.01 1.54 3.13
C GLY A 49 10.75 2.29 3.59
N SER A 50 9.58 1.78 3.19
CA SER A 50 8.29 2.33 3.62
C SER A 50 8.00 2.10 5.11
N ASP A 51 8.75 1.19 5.73
CA ASP A 51 8.80 0.92 7.16
C ASP A 51 9.66 1.93 7.94
N PHE A 52 10.23 2.93 7.25
CA PHE A 52 11.16 3.91 7.82
C PHE A 52 12.47 3.29 8.35
N SER A 53 12.86 2.13 7.81
CA SER A 53 14.12 1.46 8.11
C SER A 53 15.03 1.42 6.88
N CYS A 54 16.35 1.36 7.11
CA CYS A 54 17.34 1.27 6.03
C CYS A 54 17.49 -0.20 5.58
N HIS A 55 17.31 -0.45 4.28
CA HIS A 55 17.42 -1.77 3.66
C HIS A 55 18.59 -1.80 2.68
N SER A 56 19.32 -2.92 2.61
CA SER A 56 20.36 -3.11 1.60
C SER A 56 19.76 -3.17 0.20
N ILE A 57 20.35 -2.44 -0.75
CA ILE A 57 19.98 -2.55 -2.16
C ILE A 57 20.38 -3.95 -2.61
N PRO A 58 19.44 -4.80 -3.07
CA PRO A 58 19.81 -6.11 -3.57
C PRO A 58 20.69 -5.92 -4.81
N ILE A 59 21.93 -6.37 -4.71
CA ILE A 59 22.75 -6.64 -5.89
C ILE A 59 22.04 -7.74 -6.66
N VAL A 60 21.28 -7.35 -7.68
CA VAL A 60 20.66 -8.28 -8.62
C VAL A 60 21.81 -8.93 -9.38
N GLU A 61 22.39 -9.97 -8.79
CA GLU A 61 22.97 -11.04 -9.58
C GLU A 61 21.82 -11.50 -10.48
N LYS A 62 21.85 -11.06 -11.74
CA LYS A 62 20.89 -11.45 -12.75
C LYS A 62 21.11 -12.94 -13.02
N GLU A 63 20.68 -13.79 -12.09
CA GLU A 63 20.08 -15.05 -12.49
C GLU A 63 18.85 -14.64 -13.28
N VAL A 64 19.04 -14.54 -14.59
CA VAL A 64 17.96 -14.47 -15.55
C VAL A 64 17.19 -15.77 -15.38
N LYS A 65 16.32 -15.84 -14.35
CA LYS A 65 15.33 -16.90 -14.25
C LYS A 65 14.55 -16.78 -15.54
N SER A 66 14.85 -17.68 -16.47
CA SER A 66 14.18 -17.71 -17.75
C SER A 66 12.75 -18.11 -17.43
N TYR A 67 11.89 -17.13 -17.20
CA TYR A 67 10.48 -17.36 -17.01
C TYR A 67 9.98 -17.90 -18.36
N ASN A 68 9.73 -19.21 -18.42
CA ASN A 68 9.17 -19.86 -19.59
C ASN A 68 7.73 -19.37 -19.77
N LEU A 69 7.59 -18.23 -20.44
CA LEU A 69 6.31 -17.61 -20.80
C LEU A 69 5.52 -18.42 -21.84
N VAL A 70 6.13 -19.48 -22.38
CA VAL A 70 5.49 -20.43 -23.29
C VAL A 70 4.27 -21.08 -22.64
N LEU A 71 4.37 -21.48 -21.36
CA LEU A 71 3.27 -22.13 -20.66
C LEU A 71 2.06 -21.20 -20.43
N PRO A 72 2.22 -19.97 -19.87
CA PRO A 72 1.09 -19.06 -19.72
C PRO A 72 0.51 -18.61 -21.06
N ALA A 73 1.34 -18.40 -22.09
CA ALA A 73 0.86 -18.06 -23.44
C ALA A 73 0.03 -19.19 -24.05
N PHE A 74 0.42 -20.46 -23.84
CA PHE A 74 -0.33 -21.62 -24.31
C PHE A 74 -1.71 -21.76 -23.65
N ILE A 75 -1.77 -21.57 -22.32
CA ILE A 75 -3.04 -21.59 -21.57
C ILE A 75 -3.98 -20.48 -22.08
N LEU A 76 -3.45 -19.27 -22.29
CA LEU A 76 -4.21 -18.15 -22.82
C LEU A 76 -4.73 -18.43 -24.25
N GLY A 77 -3.90 -19.04 -25.10
CA GLY A 77 -4.28 -19.46 -26.44
C GLY A 77 -5.45 -20.46 -26.44
N ILE A 78 -5.38 -21.49 -25.60
CA ILE A 78 -6.45 -22.48 -25.47
C ILE A 78 -7.75 -21.84 -24.99
N ALA A 79 -7.68 -20.94 -24.00
CA ALA A 79 -8.87 -20.27 -23.47
C ALA A 79 -9.62 -19.50 -24.57
N ILE A 80 -8.90 -18.76 -25.43
CA ILE A 80 -9.49 -18.01 -26.54
C ILE A 80 -10.18 -18.95 -27.54
N VAL A 81 -9.54 -20.07 -27.90
CA VAL A 81 -10.10 -21.05 -28.83
C VAL A 81 -11.39 -21.67 -28.27
N ILE A 82 -11.39 -22.07 -26.99
CA ILE A 82 -12.57 -22.65 -26.33
C ILE A 82 -13.71 -21.61 -26.26
N SER A 83 -13.41 -20.36 -25.86
CA SER A 83 -14.40 -19.29 -25.82
C SER A 83 -15.04 -19.05 -27.19
N ALA A 84 -14.23 -18.97 -28.25
CA ALA A 84 -14.72 -18.81 -29.62
C ALA A 84 -15.61 -19.99 -30.05
N TRP A 85 -15.22 -21.23 -29.70
CA TRP A 85 -16.00 -22.42 -30.04
C TRP A 85 -17.34 -22.49 -29.30
N LEU A 86 -17.38 -22.14 -28.01
CA LEU A 86 -18.60 -22.08 -27.21
C LEU A 86 -19.59 -21.03 -27.74
N ILE A 87 -19.08 -19.85 -28.12
CA ILE A 87 -19.89 -18.78 -28.74
C ILE A 87 -20.45 -19.26 -30.09
N LYS A 88 -19.62 -19.91 -30.91
CA LYS A 88 -20.04 -20.44 -32.21
C LYS A 88 -21.09 -21.55 -32.09
N SER A 89 -21.04 -22.35 -31.02
CA SER A 89 -21.95 -23.48 -30.80
C SER A 89 -23.34 -23.06 -30.28
N LYS A 90 -23.43 -21.96 -29.53
CA LYS A 90 -24.72 -21.40 -29.09
C LYS A 90 -25.17 -20.28 -30.03
N ASN A 91 -26.08 -20.58 -30.95
CA ASN A 91 -26.93 -19.62 -31.66
C ASN A 91 -27.92 -18.91 -30.71
N ARG A 92 -27.47 -18.45 -29.54
CA ARG A 92 -28.31 -17.67 -28.62
C ARG A 92 -28.12 -16.20 -28.94
N PRO A 93 -29.20 -15.42 -29.12
CA PRO A 93 -29.09 -13.98 -29.19
C PRO A 93 -28.44 -13.52 -27.88
N PHE A 94 -27.26 -12.92 -28.00
CA PHE A 94 -26.56 -12.26 -26.91
C PHE A 94 -27.48 -11.15 -26.41
N LYS A 95 -28.30 -11.45 -25.39
CA LYS A 95 -29.08 -10.43 -24.69
C LYS A 95 -28.06 -9.51 -24.05
N ARG A 96 -27.86 -8.35 -24.68
CA ARG A 96 -27.09 -7.25 -24.10
C ARG A 96 -27.88 -6.75 -22.91
N ASP A 97 -27.70 -7.38 -21.76
CA ASP A 97 -28.08 -6.77 -20.51
C ASP A 97 -27.11 -5.62 -20.31
N ASN A 98 -27.59 -4.40 -20.59
CA ASN A 98 -26.87 -3.13 -20.56
C ASN A 98 -26.10 -3.03 -19.23
N PRO A 99 -24.78 -3.29 -19.21
CA PRO A 99 -24.02 -2.96 -18.03
C PRO A 99 -23.84 -1.46 -18.12
N LYS A 100 -24.56 -0.71 -17.27
CA LYS A 100 -24.08 0.60 -16.82
C LYS A 100 -22.75 0.37 -16.08
N LEU A 101 -21.69 0.05 -16.83
CA LEU A 101 -20.33 0.25 -16.39
C LEU A 101 -20.21 1.76 -16.31
N ARG A 102 -20.34 2.30 -15.09
CA ARG A 102 -19.81 3.62 -14.81
C ARG A 102 -18.31 3.49 -15.01
N TYR A 103 -17.84 3.93 -16.16
CA TYR A 103 -16.45 4.26 -16.38
C TYR A 103 -16.10 5.31 -15.33
N HIS A 104 -15.42 4.92 -14.26
CA HIS A 104 -14.63 5.87 -13.49
C HIS A 104 -13.35 6.04 -14.32
N PRO A 105 -13.12 7.19 -14.95
CA PRO A 105 -11.84 7.45 -15.57
C PRO A 105 -10.78 7.36 -14.47
N GLU A 106 -9.87 6.40 -14.59
CA GLU A 106 -8.61 6.45 -13.85
C GLU A 106 -7.92 7.75 -14.26
N GLU A 107 -7.71 8.61 -13.26
CA GLU A 107 -6.94 9.82 -13.39
C GLU A 107 -5.49 9.42 -13.71
N PRO A 108 -4.88 9.89 -14.81
CA PRO A 108 -3.50 9.56 -15.11
C PRO A 108 -2.63 10.15 -13.99
N GLN A 109 -2.03 9.29 -13.16
CA GLN A 109 -0.98 9.71 -12.24
C GLN A 109 0.17 10.31 -13.07
N GLN A 110 0.23 11.64 -13.10
CA GLN A 110 1.38 12.36 -13.64
C GLN A 110 2.59 12.07 -12.77
N GLU A 111 3.45 11.19 -13.26
CA GLU A 111 4.83 11.03 -12.81
C GLU A 111 5.60 12.32 -13.12
N GLN A 112 5.53 13.28 -12.20
CA GLN A 112 6.29 14.51 -12.28
C GLN A 112 7.72 14.26 -11.79
N TRP A 113 8.60 13.87 -12.72
CA TRP A 113 10.03 13.80 -12.49
C TRP A 113 10.60 15.23 -12.29
N PRO A 114 11.18 15.57 -11.14
CA PRO A 114 11.87 16.84 -10.99
C PRO A 114 13.17 16.83 -11.80
N LEU A 115 13.24 17.71 -12.80
CA LEU A 115 14.43 18.07 -13.54
C LEU A 115 15.54 18.52 -12.57
N LEU A 116 16.65 17.80 -12.54
CA LEU A 116 17.90 18.23 -11.92
C LEU A 116 18.31 19.58 -12.54
N LYS A 117 18.21 20.65 -11.77
CA LYS A 117 18.85 21.93 -12.08
C LYS A 117 20.22 21.93 -11.41
N ALA A 118 21.26 21.64 -12.19
CA ALA A 118 22.64 21.83 -11.79
C ALA A 118 22.97 23.34 -11.76
N PRO A 119 23.70 23.83 -10.73
CA PRO A 119 24.53 25.03 -10.86
C PRO A 119 25.82 24.73 -11.62
#